data_AF-A0A260Q9A2-F1
#
_entry.id   AF-A0A260Q9A2-F1
#
_cell.length_a   1.000
_cell.length_b   1.000
_cell.length_c   1.000
_cell.angle_alpha   90.00
_cell.angle_beta   90.00
_cell.angle_gamma   90.00
#
_symmetry.space_group_name_H-M   'P 1'
#
loop_
_entity.id
_entity.type
_entity.pdbx_description
1 polymer ?
#
loop_
_entity_poly.entity_id
_entity_poly.type
_entity_poly.pdbx_seq_one_letter_code
_entity_poly.pdbx_strand_id
1 'polypeptide(L)'
;MEGYRMLSAEFTGEQIREMVFEYCRLPYGQHGPWMAAHPSVSRGMMTRWRTAVFDGDVDRGLVPRQTEPMNSQPKGRQGMVERRAIETARHAEELAQRDARIRELEETNELLGKAIGLLHTLNVPEPDDTPPRTDPTDS
;
A
#
# COMPACT_ATOMS: atom_id res chain seq x y z
N MET A 1 22.26 -8.93 2.51
CA MET A 1 21.20 -8.54 1.55
C MET A 1 21.60 -9.07 0.21
N GLU A 2 21.34 -10.36 -0.03
CA GLU A 2 21.75 -11.04 -1.24
C GLU A 2 20.48 -11.65 -1.84
N GLY A 3 20.08 -11.20 -3.02
CA GLY A 3 18.96 -11.79 -3.71
C GLY A 3 18.32 -10.81 -4.66
N TYR A 4 18.86 -10.69 -5.87
CA TYR A 4 18.09 -10.31 -7.07
C TYR A 4 18.94 -10.58 -8.31
N ARG A 5 18.84 -11.79 -8.85
CA ARG A 5 19.35 -12.07 -10.21
C ARG A 5 18.54 -13.21 -10.83
N MET A 6 17.50 -12.85 -11.59
CA MET A 6 17.06 -13.47 -12.85
C MET A 6 15.61 -13.08 -13.23
N LEU A 7 15.38 -11.80 -13.50
CA LEU A 7 14.50 -11.38 -14.59
C LEU A 7 15.43 -10.68 -15.58
N SER A 8 16.00 -11.44 -16.53
CA SER A 8 16.97 -10.99 -17.56
C SER A 8 17.98 -9.95 -17.05
N ALA A 9 19.20 -10.38 -16.69
CA ALA A 9 20.23 -9.60 -15.97
C ALA A 9 20.62 -8.20 -16.53
N GLU A 10 19.98 -7.75 -17.61
CA GLU A 10 20.25 -6.52 -18.35
C GLU A 10 19.07 -5.51 -18.33
N PHE A 11 17.88 -5.88 -17.85
CA PHE A 11 16.69 -5.01 -17.87
C PHE A 11 16.07 -4.78 -16.49
N THR A 12 15.82 -3.52 -16.16
CA THR A 12 15.09 -3.14 -14.95
C THR A 12 13.58 -3.31 -15.14
N GLY A 13 12.83 -3.47 -14.03
CA GLY A 13 11.37 -3.57 -14.08
C GLY A 13 10.71 -2.35 -14.74
N GLU A 14 11.29 -1.16 -14.56
CA GLU A 14 10.82 0.08 -15.20
C GLU A 14 11.00 0.06 -16.73
N GLN A 15 12.19 -0.35 -17.20
CA GLN A 15 12.47 -0.51 -18.64
C GLN A 15 11.54 -1.55 -19.28
N ILE A 16 11.25 -2.64 -18.57
CA ILE A 16 10.32 -3.67 -19.04
C ILE A 16 8.91 -3.08 -19.20
N ARG A 17 8.42 -2.28 -18.25
CA ARG A 17 7.11 -1.61 -18.35
C ARG A 17 7.06 -0.68 -19.55
N GLU A 18 8.06 0.19 -19.68
CA GLU A 18 8.14 1.15 -20.79
C GLU A 18 8.12 0.44 -22.15
N MET A 19 8.97 -0.56 -22.34
CA MET A 19 9.02 -1.35 -23.58
C MET A 19 7.71 -2.09 -23.86
N VAL A 20 7.05 -2.63 -22.84
CA VAL A 20 5.75 -3.31 -23.00
C VAL A 20 4.66 -2.32 -23.42
N PHE A 21 4.61 -1.14 -22.80
CA PHE A 21 3.65 -0.10 -23.16
C PHE A 21 3.89 0.44 -24.56
N GLU A 22 5.14 0.69 -24.93
CA GLU A 22 5.52 1.10 -26.28
C GLU A 22 5.08 0.04 -27.31
N TYR A 23 5.44 -1.23 -27.09
CA TYR A 23 5.06 -2.34 -27.96
C TYR A 23 3.54 -2.51 -28.11
N CYS A 24 2.76 -2.29 -27.03
CA CYS A 24 1.30 -2.40 -27.08
C CYS A 24 0.62 -1.22 -27.79
N ARG A 25 1.27 -0.06 -27.89
CA ARG A 25 0.74 1.12 -28.58
C ARG A 25 0.98 1.08 -30.10
N LEU A 26 1.85 0.19 -30.56
CA LEU A 26 2.19 0.09 -31.99
C LEU A 26 0.97 -0.30 -32.84
N PRO A 27 0.79 0.32 -34.01
CA PRO A 27 -0.25 -0.09 -34.94
C PRO A 27 0.06 -1.44 -35.57
N TYR A 28 -0.95 -2.06 -36.17
CA TYR A 28 -0.81 -3.36 -36.83
C TYR A 28 0.31 -3.33 -37.88
N GLY A 29 1.16 -4.37 -37.89
CA GLY A 29 2.34 -4.45 -38.76
C GLY A 29 3.63 -3.83 -38.20
N GLN A 30 3.57 -2.90 -37.23
CA GLN A 30 4.78 -2.25 -36.69
C GLN A 30 5.52 -3.04 -35.61
N HIS A 31 4.92 -4.12 -35.12
CA HIS A 31 5.54 -4.98 -34.12
C HIS A 31 6.79 -5.68 -34.66
N GLY A 32 6.82 -6.04 -35.95
CA GLY A 32 8.00 -6.66 -36.58
C GLY A 32 9.21 -5.73 -36.65
N PRO A 33 9.07 -4.53 -37.24
CA PRO A 33 10.11 -3.49 -37.25
C PRO A 33 10.59 -3.10 -35.85
N TRP A 34 9.67 -2.96 -34.89
CA TRP A 34 10.04 -2.64 -33.51
C TRP A 34 10.90 -3.74 -32.87
N MET A 35 10.56 -5.01 -33.11
CA MET A 35 11.37 -6.14 -32.65
C MET A 35 12.74 -6.20 -33.34
N ALA A 36 12.84 -5.77 -34.61
CA ALA A 36 14.12 -5.68 -35.31
C ALA A 36 15.01 -4.54 -34.77
N ALA A 37 14.40 -3.44 -34.30
CA ALA A 37 15.10 -2.35 -33.63
C ALA A 37 15.60 -2.72 -32.22
N HIS A 38 15.01 -3.74 -31.59
CA HIS A 38 15.34 -4.20 -30.24
C HIS A 38 15.83 -5.66 -30.26
N PRO A 39 17.06 -5.93 -30.76
CA PRO A 39 17.58 -7.29 -30.92
C PRO A 39 17.79 -8.03 -29.59
N SER A 40 17.93 -7.31 -28.48
CA SER A 40 18.00 -7.86 -27.12
C SER A 40 16.65 -8.35 -26.60
N VAL A 41 15.54 -8.00 -27.27
CA VAL A 41 14.18 -8.40 -26.90
C VAL A 41 13.69 -9.49 -27.84
N SER A 42 13.43 -10.68 -27.31
CA SER A 42 12.82 -11.76 -28.09
C SER A 42 11.29 -11.74 -28.02
N ARG A 43 10.59 -12.29 -29.03
CA ARG A 43 9.12 -12.37 -29.01
C ARG A 43 8.59 -13.13 -27.79
N GLY A 44 9.27 -14.20 -27.38
CA GLY A 44 8.93 -14.97 -26.19
C GLY A 44 9.08 -14.15 -24.91
N MET A 45 10.13 -13.33 -24.83
CA MET A 45 10.36 -12.42 -23.71
C MET A 45 9.27 -11.34 -23.64
N MET A 46 8.93 -10.71 -24.76
CA MET A 46 7.85 -9.71 -24.84
C MET A 46 6.48 -10.29 -24.43
N THR A 47 6.14 -11.52 -24.86
CA THR A 47 4.90 -12.18 -24.42
C THR A 47 4.87 -12.38 -22.91
N ARG A 48 5.97 -12.86 -22.32
CA ARG A 48 6.09 -13.07 -20.87
C ARG A 48 6.03 -11.74 -20.10
N TRP A 49 6.69 -10.70 -20.60
CA TRP A 49 6.68 -9.37 -20.00
C TRP A 49 5.29 -8.73 -20.03
N ARG A 50 4.57 -8.84 -21.15
CA ARG A 50 3.17 -8.37 -21.22
C ARG A 50 2.31 -9.01 -20.15
N THR A 51 2.38 -10.33 -20.00
CA THR A 51 1.64 -11.03 -18.94
C THR A 51 2.03 -10.52 -17.55
N ALA A 52 3.33 -10.42 -17.26
CA ALA A 52 3.81 -9.96 -15.95
C ALA A 52 3.43 -8.51 -15.63
N VAL A 53 3.50 -7.61 -16.61
CA VAL A 53 3.12 -6.19 -16.43
C VAL A 53 1.62 -6.06 -16.18
N PHE A 54 0.79 -6.75 -16.96
CA PHE A 54 -0.67 -6.66 -16.80
C PHE A 54 -1.21 -7.42 -15.58
N ASP A 55 -0.52 -8.46 -15.12
CA ASP A 55 -0.92 -9.18 -13.91
C ASP A 55 -0.45 -8.47 -12.63
N GLY A 56 0.41 -7.44 -12.75
CA GLY A 56 0.89 -6.60 -11.63
C GLY A 56 2.12 -7.18 -10.90
N ASP A 57 2.76 -8.19 -11.48
CA ASP A 57 3.91 -8.89 -10.90
C ASP A 57 5.21 -8.10 -11.03
N VAL A 58 5.29 -7.18 -12.00
CA VAL A 58 6.50 -6.39 -12.27
C VAL A 58 6.83 -5.38 -11.15
N ASP A 59 5.82 -4.81 -10.50
CA ASP A 59 6.01 -3.84 -9.42
C ASP A 59 6.35 -4.50 -8.07
N ARG A 60 6.09 -5.80 -7.94
CA ARG A 60 6.40 -6.56 -6.72
C ARG A 60 7.77 -7.23 -6.77
N GLY A 61 8.49 -7.13 -7.89
CA GLY A 61 9.76 -7.83 -8.10
C GLY A 61 9.63 -9.36 -8.03
N LEU A 62 8.40 -9.89 -8.12
CA LEU A 62 8.12 -11.31 -8.00
C LEU A 62 8.11 -11.92 -9.40
N VAL A 63 8.88 -13.00 -9.58
CA VAL A 63 8.78 -13.82 -10.79
C VAL A 63 7.36 -14.39 -10.85
N PRO A 64 6.66 -14.32 -12.01
CA PRO A 64 5.29 -14.82 -12.14
C PRO A 64 5.19 -16.28 -11.71
N ARG A 65 4.53 -16.54 -10.57
CA ARG A 65 4.09 -17.88 -10.23
C ARG A 65 2.73 -18.03 -10.90
N GLN A 66 2.67 -18.88 -11.92
CA GLN A 66 1.43 -19.20 -12.62
C GLN A 66 0.39 -19.68 -11.60
N THR A 67 -0.55 -18.81 -11.24
CA THR A 67 -1.59 -19.14 -10.27
C THR A 67 -2.99 -18.72 -10.70
N GLU A 68 -3.23 -18.46 -12.00
CA GLU A 68 -4.60 -18.24 -12.50
C GLU A 68 -4.86 -18.87 -13.89
N PRO A 69 -6.12 -19.30 -14.16
CA PRO A 69 -6.45 -20.20 -15.27
C PRO A 69 -6.38 -19.54 -16.65
N MET A 70 -6.07 -20.38 -17.63
CA MET A 70 -5.49 -20.09 -18.95
C MET A 70 -6.42 -19.43 -20.00
N ASN A 71 -7.35 -18.51 -19.63
CA ASN A 71 -8.34 -18.04 -20.63
C ASN A 71 -8.81 -16.56 -20.62
N SER A 72 -8.05 -15.62 -20.06
CA SER A 72 -8.41 -14.19 -20.22
C SER A 72 -7.81 -13.58 -21.49
N GLN A 73 -8.63 -13.17 -22.47
CA GLN A 73 -8.15 -12.51 -23.68
C GLN A 73 -7.35 -11.22 -23.35
N PRO A 74 -6.30 -10.87 -24.13
CA PRO A 74 -5.43 -9.72 -23.86
C PRO A 74 -6.16 -8.38 -23.74
N LYS A 75 -7.25 -8.18 -24.51
CA LYS A 75 -8.08 -6.96 -24.45
C LYS A 75 -8.85 -6.80 -23.13
N GLY A 76 -9.20 -7.91 -22.45
CA GLY A 76 -9.84 -7.86 -21.13
C GLY A 76 -8.86 -7.50 -20.00
N ARG A 77 -7.57 -7.83 -20.18
CA ARG A 77 -6.53 -7.58 -19.18
C ARG A 77 -6.20 -6.09 -19.02
N GLN A 78 -6.13 -5.32 -20.12
CA GLN A 78 -5.88 -3.88 -20.05
C GLN A 78 -7.00 -3.12 -19.30
N GLY A 79 -8.26 -3.47 -19.54
CA GLY A 79 -9.39 -2.89 -18.82
C GLY A 79 -9.44 -3.28 -17.33
N MET A 80 -8.90 -4.46 -16.98
CA MET A 80 -8.78 -4.89 -15.58
C MET A 80 -7.71 -4.08 -14.82
N VAL A 81 -6.58 -3.76 -15.47
CA VAL A 81 -5.54 -2.90 -14.87
C VAL A 81 -6.06 -1.48 -14.64
N GLU A 82 -6.78 -0.91 -15.61
CA GLU A 82 -7.39 0.42 -15.46
C GLU A 82 -8.43 0.45 -14.32
N ARG A 83 -9.24 -0.61 -14.18
CA ARG A 83 -10.16 -0.76 -13.04
C ARG A 83 -9.43 -0.87 -11.70
N ARG A 84 -8.33 -1.64 -11.62
CA ARG A 84 -7.51 -1.73 -10.41
C ARG A 84 -6.83 -0.40 -10.06
N ALA A 85 -6.42 0.39 -11.06
CA ALA A 85 -5.88 1.73 -10.83
C ALA A 85 -6.95 2.67 -10.24
N ILE A 86 -8.19 2.58 -10.71
CA ILE A 86 -9.32 3.34 -10.16
C ILE A 86 -9.66 2.87 -8.73
N GLU A 87 -9.67 1.55 -8.49
CA GLU A 87 -9.94 0.98 -7.16
C GLU A 87 -8.84 1.37 -6.15
N THR A 88 -7.57 1.32 -6.54
CA THR A 88 -6.46 1.74 -5.66
C THR A 88 -6.50 3.23 -5.34
N ALA A 89 -6.85 4.09 -6.31
CA ALA A 89 -7.06 5.52 -6.07
C ALA A 89 -8.19 5.77 -5.07
N ARG A 90 -9.33 5.08 -5.23
CA ARG A 90 -10.45 5.15 -4.30
C ARG A 90 -10.06 4.66 -2.90
N HIS A 91 -9.34 3.55 -2.80
CA HIS A 91 -8.87 3.04 -1.52
C HIS A 91 -7.88 3.99 -0.84
N ALA A 92 -7.05 4.73 -1.59
CA ALA A 92 -6.16 5.73 -1.04
C ALA A 92 -6.93 6.92 -0.43
N GLU A 93 -8.00 7.38 -1.08
CA GLU A 93 -8.88 8.41 -0.52
C GLU A 93 -9.58 7.94 0.76
N GLU A 94 -10.07 6.70 0.77
CA GLU A 94 -10.70 6.12 1.96
C GLU A 94 -9.72 5.98 3.14
N LEU A 95 -8.44 5.64 2.87
CA LEU A 95 -7.40 5.60 3.90
C LEU A 95 -7.09 7.00 4.43
N ALA A 96 -6.95 8.00 3.55
CA ALA A 96 -6.68 9.37 3.95
C ALA A 96 -7.80 9.94 4.86
N GLN A 97 -9.07 9.63 4.54
CA GLN A 97 -10.21 10.01 5.38
C GLN A 97 -10.17 9.32 6.75
N ARG A 98 -9.85 8.02 6.79
CA ARG A 98 -9.70 7.28 8.05
C ARG A 98 -8.57 7.83 8.90
N ASP A 99 -7.41 8.13 8.32
CA ASP A 99 -6.26 8.69 9.03
C ASP A 99 -6.52 10.11 9.57
N ALA A 100 -7.32 10.90 8.85
CA ALA A 100 -7.78 12.19 9.35
C ALA A 100 -8.69 12.01 10.57
N ARG A 101 -9.62 11.06 10.53
CA ARG A 101 -10.52 10.77 11.65
C ARG A 101 -9.80 10.22 12.87
N ILE A 102 -8.79 9.37 12.67
CA ILE A 102 -7.95 8.85 13.77
C ILE A 102 -7.24 10.00 14.47
N ARG A 103 -6.61 10.91 13.72
CA ARG A 103 -5.93 12.08 14.30
C ARG A 103 -6.86 12.97 15.13
N GLU A 104 -8.07 13.23 14.62
CA GLU A 104 -9.09 14.01 15.36
C GLU A 104 -9.48 13.33 16.68
N LEU A 105 -9.66 12.01 16.67
CA LEU A 105 -9.99 11.24 17.87
C LEU A 105 -8.83 11.20 18.87
N GLU A 106 -7.59 11.07 18.38
CA GLU A 106 -6.39 11.12 19.22
C GLU A 106 -6.23 12.49 19.89
N GLU A 107 -6.42 13.59 19.16
CA GLU A 107 -6.40 14.95 19.71
C GLU A 107 -7.48 15.14 20.78
N THR A 108 -8.70 14.67 20.49
CA THR A 108 -9.81 14.73 21.45
C THR A 108 -9.47 13.93 22.72
N ASN A 109 -8.93 12.73 22.58
CA ASN A 109 -8.54 11.90 23.71
C ASN A 109 -7.39 12.53 24.51
N GLU A 110 -6.44 13.19 23.85
CA GLU A 110 -5.35 13.90 24.54
C GLU A 110 -5.90 15.06 25.38
N LEU A 111 -6.82 15.86 24.82
CA LEU A 111 -7.48 16.95 25.54
C LEU A 111 -8.30 16.44 26.73
N LEU A 112 -9.07 15.38 26.54
CA LEU A 112 -9.85 14.73 27.60
C LEU A 112 -8.92 14.20 28.71
N GLY A 113 -7.81 13.56 28.34
CA GLY A 113 -6.80 13.09 29.29
C GLY A 113 -6.19 14.23 30.10
N LYS A 114 -5.86 15.36 29.47
CA LYS A 114 -5.38 16.57 30.16
C LYS A 114 -6.42 17.14 31.12
N ALA A 115 -7.67 17.24 30.70
CA ALA A 115 -8.76 17.75 31.54
C ALA A 115 -9.01 16.86 32.76
N ILE A 116 -9.01 15.53 32.58
CA ILE A 116 -9.13 14.58 33.69
C ILE A 116 -7.92 14.69 34.64
N GLY A 117 -6.71 14.82 34.10
CA GLY A 117 -5.50 15.04 34.91
C GLY A 117 -5.58 16.32 35.75
N LEU A 118 -6.05 17.43 35.16
CA LEU A 118 -6.30 18.66 35.90
C LEU A 118 -7.36 18.48 36.98
N LEU A 119 -8.48 17.81 36.68
CA LEU A 119 -9.54 17.54 37.65
C LEU A 119 -9.05 16.66 38.80
N HIS A 120 -8.22 15.65 38.54
CA HIS A 120 -7.61 14.83 39.59
C HIS A 120 -6.62 15.62 40.45
N THR A 121 -5.92 16.59 39.86
CA THR A 121 -5.00 17.48 40.59
C THR A 121 -5.78 18.47 41.47
N LEU A 122 -6.94 18.93 41.01
CA LEU A 122 -7.82 19.82 41.78
C LEU A 122 -8.64 19.06 42.84
N ASN A 123 -8.92 17.78 42.61
CA ASN A 123 -9.68 16.91 43.49
C ASN A 123 -8.77 16.11 44.45
N VAL A 124 -7.62 16.66 44.85
CA VAL A 124 -6.86 16.13 45.98
C VAL A 124 -7.80 16.10 47.18
N PRO A 125 -8.13 14.93 47.75
CA PRO A 125 -8.86 14.90 49.00
C PRO A 125 -7.97 15.59 50.04
N GLU A 126 -8.49 16.67 50.60
CA GLU A 126 -7.98 17.28 51.81
C GLU A 126 -7.74 16.13 52.82
N PRO A 127 -6.52 15.98 53.38
CA PRO A 127 -6.29 14.91 54.34
C PRO A 127 -7.31 15.06 55.45
N ASP A 128 -7.94 13.95 55.84
CA ASP A 128 -8.89 13.86 56.95
C ASP A 128 -8.33 14.58 58.19
N ASP A 129 -8.67 15.86 58.34
CA ASP A 129 -8.68 16.55 59.64
C ASP A 129 -9.95 16.08 60.36
N THR A 130 -10.05 14.78 60.61
CA THR A 130 -10.88 14.30 61.70
C THR A 130 -10.03 14.47 62.97
N PRO A 131 -10.28 15.47 63.82
CA PRO A 131 -9.49 15.69 65.02
C PRO A 131 -9.59 14.44 65.91
N PRO A 132 -8.53 14.08 66.66
CA PRO A 132 -8.58 12.95 67.55
C PRO A 132 -9.68 13.22 68.59
N ARG A 133 -10.74 12.42 68.58
CA ARG A 133 -11.73 12.40 69.66
C ARG A 133 -11.02 11.87 70.91
N THR A 134 -10.54 12.79 71.73
CA THR A 134 -10.16 12.49 73.12
C THR A 134 -11.46 12.23 73.88
N ASP A 135 -11.83 10.97 74.04
CA ASP A 135 -12.74 10.62 75.13
C ASP A 135 -11.90 10.33 76.39
N PRO A 136 -12.27 10.93 77.53
CA PRO A 136 -11.49 10.84 78.75
C PRO A 136 -11.66 9.46 79.41
N THR A 137 -10.59 9.05 80.08
CA THR A 137 -10.60 7.99 81.10
C THR A 137 -11.58 8.34 82.21
N ASP A 138 -12.47 7.41 82.58
CA ASP A 138 -12.80 7.22 84.00
C ASP A 138 -13.19 5.76 84.31
N SER A 139 -12.95 5.39 85.56
CA SER A 139 -12.91 4.04 86.14
C SER A 139 -14.28 3.43 86.46
#